data_AF-A0A529FA61-F1
#
_entry.id   AF-A0A529FA61-F1
#
_cell.length_a   1.000
_cell.length_b   1.000
_cell.length_c   1.000
_cell.angle_alpha   90.00
_cell.angle_beta   90.00
_cell.angle_gamma   90.00
#
_symmetry.space_group_name_H-M   'P 1'
#
loop_
_entity.id
_entity.type
_entity.pdbx_description
1 polymer ?
#
loop_
_entity_poly.entity_id
_entity_poly.type
_entity_poly.pdbx_seq_one_letter_code
_entity_poly.pdbx_strand_id
1 'polypeptide(L)'
;LRPITALGAALPRLSSFGGLEIRENAGLALASLALRFGTAEPTPFGLALPGPGRWIAGQGVAALWTGPDQWMIEYEGRAELDFAAELKQRAPGCSVTEQTDGWVAFEIVSRAGSRPVE
;
A
#
# COMPACT_ATOMS: atom_id res chain seq x y z
N LEU A 1 10.85 20.90 5.82
CA LEU A 1 10.95 20.55 4.39
C LEU A 1 9.53 20.54 3.81
N ARG A 2 9.35 20.76 2.50
CA ARG A 2 8.05 20.54 1.84
C ARG A 2 8.14 19.20 1.10
N PRO A 3 7.24 18.24 1.32
CA PRO A 3 7.18 17.01 0.53
C PRO A 3 7.02 17.36 -0.95
N ILE A 4 7.71 16.60 -1.81
CA ILE A 4 7.50 16.62 -3.25
C ILE A 4 6.98 15.25 -3.67
N THR A 5 6.15 15.23 -4.70
CA THR A 5 5.72 14.00 -5.34
C THR A 5 6.88 13.35 -6.10
N ALA A 6 6.73 12.07 -6.46
CA ALA A 6 7.80 11.28 -7.05
C ALA A 6 8.35 11.85 -8.37
N LEU A 7 7.52 12.54 -9.14
CA LEU A 7 7.91 13.23 -10.38
C LEU A 7 8.39 14.67 -10.15
N GLY A 8 8.62 15.06 -8.90
CA GLY A 8 9.27 16.32 -8.51
C GLY A 8 8.35 17.53 -8.41
N ALA A 9 7.03 17.35 -8.54
CA ALA A 9 6.04 18.43 -8.42
C ALA A 9 5.45 18.53 -7.00
N ALA A 10 4.75 19.62 -6.70
CA ALA A 10 4.03 19.78 -5.43
C ALA A 10 2.69 19.03 -5.38
N LEU A 11 2.14 18.67 -6.55
CA LEU A 11 0.86 17.96 -6.68
C LEU A 11 1.05 16.70 -7.53
N PRO A 12 0.31 15.61 -7.25
CA PRO A 12 0.39 14.40 -8.05
C PRO A 12 0.07 14.64 -9.52
N ARG A 13 0.93 14.15 -10.41
CA ARG A 13 0.71 14.22 -11.86
C ARG A 13 -0.33 13.19 -12.30
N LEU A 14 -1.21 13.61 -13.21
CA LEU A 14 -2.11 12.75 -13.98
C LEU A 14 -1.76 12.90 -15.47
N SER A 15 -1.60 11.78 -16.18
CA SER A 15 -1.34 11.76 -17.62
C SER A 15 -2.22 10.74 -18.32
N SER A 16 -2.65 11.05 -19.55
CA SER A 16 -3.44 10.14 -20.38
C SER A 16 -2.66 9.73 -21.62
N PHE A 17 -2.68 8.44 -21.95
CA PHE A 17 -2.04 7.85 -23.13
C PHE A 17 -3.02 6.91 -23.80
N GLY A 18 -3.68 7.38 -24.87
CA GLY A 18 -4.78 6.64 -25.48
C GLY A 18 -5.89 6.33 -24.47
N GLY A 19 -6.19 5.05 -24.28
CA GLY A 19 -7.19 4.56 -23.32
C GLY A 19 -6.71 4.50 -21.86
N LEU A 20 -5.44 4.79 -21.58
CA LEU A 20 -4.85 4.67 -20.25
C LEU A 20 -4.79 6.03 -19.53
N GLU A 21 -5.08 6.01 -18.23
CA GLU A 21 -4.80 7.08 -17.29
C GLU A 21 -3.79 6.60 -16.25
N ILE A 22 -2.74 7.38 -16.04
CA ILE A 22 -1.68 7.09 -15.07
C ILE A 22 -1.58 8.27 -14.10
N ARG A 23 -1.65 7.99 -12.79
CA ARG A 23 -1.66 9.02 -11.74
C ARG A 23 -0.66 8.68 -10.64
N GLU A 24 0.14 9.65 -10.20
CA GLU A 24 0.91 9.52 -8.95
C GLU A 24 -0.04 9.34 -7.75
N ASN A 25 0.25 8.37 -6.88
CA ASN A 25 -0.48 8.17 -5.64
C ASN A 25 0.40 8.52 -4.44
N ALA A 26 0.58 9.82 -4.19
CA ALA A 26 1.31 10.31 -3.03
C ALA A 26 0.54 10.13 -1.70
N GLY A 27 -0.72 9.66 -1.75
CA GLY A 27 -1.58 9.49 -0.58
C GLY A 27 -1.53 8.10 0.05
N LEU A 28 -0.82 7.14 -0.57
CA LEU A 28 -0.77 5.75 -0.11
C LEU A 28 0.24 5.58 1.04
N ALA A 29 -0.23 5.21 2.23
CA ALA A 29 0.65 4.79 3.30
C ALA A 29 1.08 3.34 3.11
N LEU A 30 2.33 3.03 3.44
CA LEU A 30 2.89 1.70 3.38
C LEU A 30 3.62 1.35 4.68
N ALA A 31 3.39 0.15 5.19
CA ALA A 31 4.17 -0.38 6.30
C ALA A 31 4.41 -1.88 6.10
N SER A 32 5.66 -2.32 6.31
CA SER A 32 5.95 -3.75 6.32
C SER A 32 5.54 -4.35 7.66
N LEU A 33 5.00 -5.55 7.62
CA LEU A 33 4.54 -6.32 8.76
C LEU A 33 5.20 -7.70 8.71
N ALA A 34 5.89 -8.09 9.78
CA ALA A 34 6.44 -9.43 9.94
C ALA A 34 5.92 -10.07 11.23
N LEU A 35 5.39 -11.28 11.11
CA LEU A 35 4.97 -12.07 12.27
C LEU A 35 6.21 -12.50 13.06
N ARG A 36 6.16 -12.39 14.38
CA ARG A 36 7.23 -12.89 15.25
C ARG A 36 6.92 -14.32 15.67
N PHE A 37 7.98 -15.08 15.93
CA PHE A 37 7.85 -16.44 16.45
C PHE A 37 6.95 -16.49 17.70
N GLY A 38 5.97 -17.39 17.68
CA GLY A 38 5.02 -17.58 18.78
C GLY A 38 3.85 -16.59 18.82
N THR A 39 3.79 -15.64 17.88
CA THR A 39 2.64 -14.73 17.72
C THR A 39 1.61 -15.38 16.78
N ALA A 40 0.34 -15.35 17.15
CA ALA A 40 -0.74 -15.74 16.24
C ALA A 40 -0.90 -14.71 15.13
N GLU A 41 -1.19 -15.15 13.90
CA GLU A 41 -1.39 -14.24 12.78
C GLU A 41 -2.51 -13.23 13.09
N PRO A 42 -2.24 -11.91 13.02
CA PRO A 42 -3.24 -10.89 13.31
C PRO A 42 -4.19 -10.68 12.14
N THR A 43 -5.31 -10.00 12.40
CA THR A 43 -6.23 -9.52 11.36
C THR A 43 -6.31 -7.99 11.37
N PRO A 44 -5.23 -7.29 11.00
CA PRO A 44 -5.17 -5.84 11.13
C PRO A 44 -6.29 -5.20 10.30
N PHE A 45 -7.07 -4.31 10.93
CA PHE A 45 -8.23 -3.67 10.31
C PHE A 45 -9.30 -4.65 9.78
N GLY A 46 -9.33 -5.88 10.26
CA GLY A 46 -10.22 -6.93 9.77
C GLY A 46 -9.74 -7.63 8.49
N LEU A 47 -8.53 -7.34 8.01
CA LEU A 47 -7.93 -8.06 6.88
C LEU A 47 -7.38 -9.41 7.32
N ALA A 48 -7.79 -10.48 6.65
CA ALA A 48 -7.16 -11.80 6.79
C ALA A 48 -5.91 -11.84 5.91
N LEU A 49 -4.71 -11.90 6.50
CA LEU A 49 -3.48 -11.70 5.73
C LEU A 49 -3.31 -12.76 4.62
N PRO A 50 -2.93 -12.36 3.40
CA PRO A 50 -2.96 -13.26 2.26
C PRO A 50 -1.74 -14.19 2.20
N GLY A 51 -1.90 -15.36 1.58
CA GLY A 51 -0.79 -16.29 1.28
C GLY A 51 0.04 -15.89 0.04
N PRO A 52 0.98 -16.76 -0.39
CA PRO A 52 1.93 -16.48 -1.47
C PRO A 52 1.31 -15.97 -2.78
N GLY A 53 1.89 -14.90 -3.32
CA GLY A 53 1.50 -14.32 -4.62
C GLY A 53 0.12 -13.65 -4.62
N ARG A 54 -0.44 -13.36 -3.45
CA ARG A 54 -1.77 -12.77 -3.31
C ARG A 54 -1.69 -11.35 -2.74
N TRP A 55 -2.66 -10.57 -3.19
CA TRP A 55 -3.00 -9.25 -2.68
C TRP A 55 -4.49 -9.26 -2.39
N ILE A 56 -4.89 -8.62 -1.30
CA ILE A 56 -6.29 -8.44 -0.92
C ILE A 56 -6.53 -7.02 -0.45
N ALA A 57 -7.74 -6.51 -0.64
CA ALA A 57 -8.14 -5.19 -0.19
C ALA A 57 -9.55 -5.22 0.42
N GLY A 58 -9.78 -4.30 1.37
CA GLY A 58 -11.08 -4.08 1.99
C GLY A 58 -11.06 -2.84 2.89
N GLN A 59 -12.15 -2.05 2.86
CA GLN A 59 -12.32 -0.89 3.73
C GLN A 59 -11.16 0.14 3.67
N GLY A 60 -10.55 0.34 2.49
CA GLY A 60 -9.45 1.29 2.28
C GLY A 60 -8.06 0.80 2.71
N VAL A 61 -7.97 -0.43 3.24
CA VAL A 61 -6.71 -1.09 3.60
C VAL A 61 -6.49 -2.27 2.67
N ALA A 62 -5.25 -2.54 2.32
CA ALA A 62 -4.86 -3.72 1.55
C ALA A 62 -3.62 -4.38 2.13
N ALA A 63 -3.40 -5.64 1.78
CA ALA A 63 -2.24 -6.41 2.16
C ALA A 63 -1.69 -7.15 0.93
N LEU A 64 -0.39 -7.01 0.71
CA LEU A 64 0.40 -7.73 -0.29
C LEU A 64 1.31 -8.72 0.42
N TRP A 65 1.31 -9.99 0.00
CA TRP A 65 2.29 -10.96 0.49
C TRP A 65 3.69 -10.64 -0.02
N THR A 66 4.69 -10.59 0.86
CA THR A 66 6.09 -10.32 0.50
C THR A 66 7.05 -11.45 0.88
N GLY A 67 6.64 -12.34 1.77
CA GLY A 67 7.42 -13.51 2.18
C GLY A 67 6.67 -14.38 3.19
N PRO A 68 7.17 -15.57 3.53
CA PRO A 68 6.64 -16.34 4.65
C PRO A 68 6.59 -15.47 5.90
N ASP A 69 5.41 -15.39 6.53
CA ASP A 69 5.16 -14.57 7.71
C ASP A 69 5.41 -13.06 7.51
N GLN A 70 5.39 -12.57 6.26
CA GLN A 70 5.72 -11.19 5.91
C GLN A 70 4.78 -10.60 4.84
N TRP A 71 4.37 -9.34 5.09
CA TRP A 71 3.45 -8.60 4.22
C TRP A 71 3.85 -7.13 4.12
N MET A 72 3.44 -6.49 3.04
CA MET A 72 3.31 -5.03 2.96
C MET A 72 1.84 -4.69 3.17
N ILE A 73 1.54 -3.78 4.10
CA ILE A 73 0.19 -3.28 4.33
C ILE A 73 0.09 -1.88 3.72
N GLU A 74 -1.01 -1.64 3.03
CA GLU A 74 -1.35 -0.42 2.30
C GLU A 74 -2.55 0.24 2.96
N TYR A 75 -2.55 1.58 3.09
CA TYR A 75 -3.74 2.33 3.51
C TYR A 75 -3.89 3.61 2.70
N GLU A 76 -4.95 3.68 1.90
CA GLU A 76 -5.26 4.84 1.06
C GLU A 76 -5.54 6.10 1.89
N GLY A 77 -4.93 7.22 1.47
CA GLY A 77 -5.13 8.54 2.07
C GLY A 77 -4.47 8.75 3.42
N ARG A 78 -3.54 7.87 3.82
CA ARG A 78 -2.90 7.88 5.14
C ARG A 78 -1.41 8.23 5.13
N ALA A 79 -0.82 8.53 3.96
CA ALA A 79 0.62 8.75 3.82
C ALA A 79 1.21 9.81 4.77
N GLU A 80 0.42 10.84 5.12
CA GLU A 80 0.85 11.92 6.01
C GLU A 80 0.65 11.62 7.51
N LEU A 81 0.16 10.42 7.85
CA LEU A 81 -0.07 9.98 9.23
C LEU A 81 0.95 8.93 9.65
N ASP A 82 1.06 8.69 10.96
CA ASP A 82 1.87 7.61 11.51
C ASP A 82 1.16 6.25 11.36
N PHE A 83 1.08 5.79 10.11
CA PHE A 83 0.41 4.53 9.77
C PHE A 83 1.10 3.32 10.39
N ALA A 84 2.44 3.33 10.50
CA ALA A 84 3.18 2.25 11.13
C ALA A 84 2.80 2.08 12.61
N ALA A 85 2.63 3.18 13.35
CA ALA A 85 2.14 3.11 14.73
C ALA A 85 0.69 2.62 14.80
N GLU A 86 -0.19 3.07 13.90
CA GLU A 86 -1.58 2.59 13.84
C GLU A 86 -1.64 1.08 13.57
N LEU A 87 -0.90 0.59 12.57
CA LEU A 87 -0.78 -0.82 12.25
C LEU A 87 -0.20 -1.62 13.42
N LYS A 88 0.81 -1.09 14.11
CA LYS A 88 1.41 -1.73 15.29
C LYS A 88 0.40 -1.96 16.40
N GLN A 89 -0.54 -1.06 16.60
CA GLN A 89 -1.64 -1.23 17.56
C GLN A 89 -2.62 -2.33 17.13
N ARG A 90 -2.83 -2.51 15.81
CA ARG A 90 -3.71 -3.54 15.25
C ARG A 90 -3.05 -4.93 15.13
N ALA A 91 -1.73 -4.98 15.12
CA ALA A 91 -0.93 -6.21 15.01
C ALA A 91 0.04 -6.34 16.19
N PRO A 92 -0.46 -6.47 17.43
CA PRO A 92 0.40 -6.65 18.60
C PRO A 92 1.26 -7.91 18.43
N GLY A 93 2.50 -7.85 18.90
CA GLY A 93 3.44 -8.98 18.76
C GLY A 93 4.08 -9.14 17.39
N CYS A 94 3.70 -8.37 16.36
CA CYS A 94 4.41 -8.34 15.08
C CYS A 94 5.53 -7.28 15.05
N SER A 95 6.49 -7.39 14.14
CA SER A 95 7.40 -6.30 13.81
C SER A 95 6.77 -5.44 12.70
N VAL A 96 6.76 -4.12 12.89
CA VAL A 96 6.21 -3.16 11.93
C VAL A 96 7.26 -2.11 11.62
N THR A 97 7.45 -1.81 10.34
CA THR A 97 8.35 -0.75 9.88
C THR A 97 7.60 0.17 8.93
N GLU A 98 7.73 1.48 9.14
CA GLU A 98 7.25 2.50 8.20
C GLU A 98 7.96 2.34 6.84
N GLN A 99 7.23 2.43 5.74
CA GLN A 99 7.74 2.23 4.38
C GLN A 99 7.24 3.28 3.38
N THR A 100 6.39 4.22 3.77
CA THR A 100 5.68 5.14 2.85
C THR A 100 6.63 5.87 1.91
N ASP A 101 7.70 6.45 2.45
CA ASP A 101 8.69 7.21 1.66
C ASP A 101 9.73 6.32 0.94
N GLY A 102 9.68 5.00 1.17
CA GLY A 102 10.57 4.02 0.53
C GLY A 102 10.12 3.59 -0.87
N TRP A 103 8.90 3.96 -1.26
CA TRP A 103 8.25 3.51 -2.49
C TRP A 103 7.59 4.67 -3.25
N VAL A 104 7.32 4.43 -4.52
CA VAL A 104 6.48 5.30 -5.34
C VAL A 104 5.31 4.48 -5.85
N ALA A 105 4.09 4.99 -5.63
CA ALA A 105 2.88 4.38 -6.14
C ALA A 105 2.31 5.16 -7.33
N PHE A 106 1.91 4.43 -8.37
CA PHE A 106 1.17 4.96 -9.51
C PHE A 106 -0.09 4.14 -9.72
N GLU A 107 -1.24 4.81 -9.84
CA GLU A 107 -2.47 4.19 -10.27
C GLU A 107 -2.51 4.16 -11.80
N ILE A 108 -2.82 3.00 -12.38
CA ILE A 108 -2.99 2.83 -13.82
C ILE A 108 -4.41 2.31 -14.07
N VAL A 109 -5.21 3.12 -14.77
CA VAL A 109 -6.60 2.79 -15.08
C VAL A 109 -6.78 2.75 -16.60
N SER A 110 -7.43 1.69 -17.08
CA SER A 110 -7.85 1.58 -18.48
C SER A 110 -9.31 1.96 -18.61
N ARG A 111 -9.62 2.94 -19.45
CA ARG A 111 -11.00 3.29 -19.83
C ARG A 111 -11.68 2.18 -20.63
N ALA A 112 -10.91 1.24 -21.19
CA ALA A 112 -11.42 0.07 -21.90
C ALA A 112 -11.61 -1.17 -20.99
N GLY A 113 -11.36 -1.03 -19.68
CA GLY A 113 -11.37 -2.15 -18.73
C GLY A 113 -10.17 -3.08 -18.94
N SER A 114 -10.38 -4.37 -18.71
CA SER A 114 -9.32 -5.40 -18.83
C SER A 114 -9.03 -5.86 -20.27
N ARG A 115 -9.62 -5.21 -21.28
CA ARG A 115 -9.33 -5.53 -22.68
C ARG A 115 -7.89 -5.11 -23.03
N PRO A 116 -7.25 -5.77 -24.02
CA PRO A 116 -5.95 -5.33 -24.51
C PRO A 116 -5.94 -3.84 -24.87
N VAL A 117 -4.83 -3.18 -24.58
CA VAL A 117 -4.57 -1.80 -25.01
C VAL A 117 -4.07 -1.91 -26.46
N GLU A 118 -4.81 -1.31 -27.40
CA GLU A 118 -4.40 -1.19 -28.81
C GLU A 118 -3.43 -0.02 -29.03
#